data_AF-A0A0Q5I5T1-F1
#
_entry.id   AF-A0A0Q5I5T1-F1
#
_cell.length_a   1.000
_cell.length_b   1.000
_cell.length_c   1.000
_cell.angle_alpha   90.00
_cell.angle_beta   90.00
_cell.angle_gamma   90.00
#
_symmetry.space_group_name_H-M   'P 1'
#
loop_
_entity.id
_entity.type
_entity.pdbx_description
1 polymer ?
#
loop_
_entity_poly.entity_id
_entity_poly.type
_entity_poly.pdbx_seq_one_letter_code
_entity_poly.pdbx_strand_id
1 'polypeptide(L)'
;MLRPFRFLFAVLFCSLLPMHPARAANNDPVVLVHGFLGFGPDQFPRSGFLYWGGRGDIAAHLRAYKGPRTVFTAVVGAVASNRERAAELYAQLKGGCVDYGAHRIGADGTPKAVQCWAANPFENPRGYPPALYPAWNEKHPLHMIGHSQGGTTIRALVELLEHGDAGSGDGELYRGGKTGWIRSVTTIAAPHNGTTLRDAVLDILSELRSPLRNWLLADAANWELAPDGARHFNAWARTSPHVYYFSVGTQATEAGAPCCNETDRRIAPLQNRHYQYPRDDMFAYYKTYAGEWIVPSMLQHGMGGYTQDAPGRVRVDRTWFANDGVVNTSSMRAPGGHPARDFDGTPVPGTWNYLGTWRGYDHFDILNWPNKGPSADPVYERISDILFAL
;
A
#
# COMPACT_ATOMS: atom_id res chain seq x y z
N MET A 1 -34.38 -15.25 -74.50
CA MET A 1 -33.11 -15.34 -73.76
C MET A 1 -33.24 -14.53 -72.48
N LEU A 2 -33.45 -15.18 -71.33
CA LEU A 2 -33.31 -14.55 -70.00
C LEU A 2 -32.80 -15.63 -69.03
N ARG A 3 -31.68 -15.34 -68.37
CA ARG A 3 -30.98 -16.20 -67.40
C ARG A 3 -31.67 -16.11 -66.03
N PRO A 4 -31.77 -17.20 -65.24
CA PRO A 4 -32.16 -17.09 -63.84
C PRO A 4 -30.95 -16.75 -62.97
N PHE A 5 -31.12 -15.78 -62.07
CA PHE A 5 -30.18 -15.42 -61.01
C PHE A 5 -30.06 -16.56 -59.98
N ARG A 6 -28.84 -17.01 -59.69
CA ARG A 6 -28.54 -17.87 -58.54
C ARG A 6 -28.17 -16.99 -57.35
N PHE A 7 -29.01 -16.98 -56.32
CA PHE A 7 -28.65 -16.47 -54.99
C PHE A 7 -27.82 -17.53 -54.27
N LEU A 8 -26.59 -17.19 -53.90
CA LEU A 8 -25.73 -18.00 -53.03
C LEU A 8 -25.97 -17.55 -51.59
N PHE A 9 -26.60 -18.39 -50.75
CA PHE A 9 -26.61 -18.19 -49.30
C PHE A 9 -25.31 -18.77 -48.73
N ALA A 10 -24.39 -17.90 -48.30
CA ALA A 10 -23.24 -18.31 -47.49
C ALA A 10 -23.71 -18.46 -46.03
N VAL A 11 -23.81 -19.71 -45.55
CA VAL A 11 -24.06 -20.01 -44.14
C VAL A 11 -22.74 -19.86 -43.39
N LEU A 12 -22.64 -18.83 -42.56
CA LEU A 12 -21.52 -18.62 -41.65
C LEU A 12 -21.65 -19.61 -40.48
N PHE A 13 -20.84 -20.66 -40.47
CA PHE A 13 -20.72 -21.56 -39.31
C PHE A 13 -19.88 -20.85 -38.24
N CYS A 14 -20.55 -20.18 -37.29
CA CYS A 14 -19.92 -19.72 -36.06
C CYS A 14 -19.66 -20.95 -35.17
N SER A 15 -18.43 -21.44 -35.15
CA SER A 15 -17.98 -22.45 -34.19
C SER A 15 -18.00 -21.87 -32.78
N LEU A 16 -19.07 -22.17 -32.03
CA LEU A 16 -19.15 -21.99 -30.58
C LEU A 16 -18.21 -23.00 -29.91
N LEU A 17 -16.95 -22.62 -29.72
CA LEU A 17 -16.08 -23.32 -28.78
C LEU A 17 -16.64 -23.09 -27.36
N PRO A 18 -16.82 -24.14 -26.55
CA PRO A 18 -17.21 -23.96 -25.16
C PRO A 18 -16.09 -23.20 -24.43
N MET A 19 -16.39 -21.97 -24.00
CA MET A 19 -15.54 -21.26 -23.04
C MET A 19 -15.58 -22.05 -21.73
N HIS A 20 -14.56 -22.89 -21.51
CA HIS A 20 -14.31 -23.40 -20.17
C HIS A 20 -14.02 -22.21 -19.25
N PRO A 21 -14.56 -22.17 -18.03
CA PRO A 21 -14.19 -21.13 -17.06
C PRO A 21 -12.67 -21.19 -16.89
N ALA A 22 -12.00 -20.06 -17.14
CA ALA A 22 -10.56 -19.95 -16.98
C ALA A 22 -10.21 -20.35 -15.55
N ARG A 23 -9.55 -21.49 -15.39
CA ARG A 23 -9.09 -21.96 -14.09
C ARG A 23 -7.87 -21.12 -13.72
N ALA A 24 -7.79 -20.69 -12.46
CA ALA A 24 -6.65 -19.96 -11.94
C ALA A 24 -5.33 -20.72 -12.22
N ALA A 25 -4.29 -20.00 -12.64
CA ALA A 25 -2.97 -20.56 -12.92
C ALA A 25 -2.27 -20.99 -11.61
N ASN A 26 -2.55 -20.28 -10.51
CA ASN A 26 -2.09 -20.63 -9.17
C ASN A 26 -3.21 -20.44 -8.11
N ASN A 27 -2.93 -20.87 -6.88
CA ASN A 27 -3.79 -20.62 -5.72
C ASN A 27 -2.98 -20.27 -4.47
N ASP A 28 -1.88 -19.52 -4.66
CA ASP A 28 -0.99 -19.14 -3.57
C ASP A 28 -1.73 -18.19 -2.60
N PRO A 29 -1.50 -18.28 -1.28
CA PRO A 29 -2.21 -17.42 -0.33
C PRO A 29 -1.87 -15.94 -0.50
N VAL A 30 -2.86 -15.08 -0.23
CA VAL A 30 -2.71 -13.62 -0.20
C VAL A 30 -2.51 -13.16 1.24
N VAL A 31 -1.56 -12.27 1.47
CA VAL A 31 -1.35 -11.58 2.74
C VAL A 31 -1.61 -10.09 2.58
N LEU A 32 -2.59 -9.58 3.34
CA LEU A 32 -2.92 -8.17 3.43
C LEU A 32 -2.11 -7.50 4.54
N VAL A 33 -1.36 -6.44 4.21
CA VAL A 33 -0.46 -5.73 5.15
C VAL A 33 -0.89 -4.26 5.26
N HIS A 34 -1.41 -3.87 6.43
CA HIS A 34 -1.90 -2.51 6.67
C HIS A 34 -0.78 -1.48 6.72
N GLY A 35 -1.11 -0.19 6.62
CA GLY A 35 -0.16 0.92 6.69
C GLY A 35 0.08 1.48 8.09
N PHE A 36 0.50 2.75 8.11
CA PHE A 36 0.63 3.59 9.30
C PHE A 36 -0.73 3.72 10.00
N LEU A 37 -0.75 3.66 11.34
CA LEU A 37 -1.96 3.64 12.18
C LEU A 37 -2.97 2.51 11.85
N GLY A 38 -2.54 1.50 11.09
CA GLY A 38 -3.37 0.34 10.82
C GLY A 38 -3.48 -0.61 12.02
N PHE A 39 -4.45 -1.52 11.94
CA PHE A 39 -4.83 -2.39 13.04
C PHE A 39 -5.34 -3.73 12.53
N GLY A 40 -5.35 -4.73 13.42
CA GLY A 40 -5.83 -6.07 13.13
C GLY A 40 -7.35 -6.23 13.21
N PRO A 41 -7.89 -7.36 12.73
CA PRO A 41 -9.33 -7.63 12.72
C PRO A 41 -9.95 -7.69 14.13
N ASP A 42 -9.16 -8.07 15.14
CA ASP A 42 -9.64 -8.22 16.52
C ASP A 42 -9.61 -6.93 17.34
N GLN A 43 -9.19 -5.80 16.75
CA GLN A 43 -9.03 -4.53 17.48
C GLN A 43 -10.37 -3.88 17.86
N PHE A 44 -11.38 -3.98 16.99
CA PHE A 44 -12.69 -3.33 17.19
C PHE A 44 -13.85 -4.34 17.16
N PRO A 45 -13.88 -5.33 18.07
CA PRO A 45 -14.83 -6.44 18.00
C PRO A 45 -16.28 -6.00 18.24
N ARG A 46 -16.51 -4.88 18.94
CA ARG A 46 -17.85 -4.37 19.24
C ARG A 46 -18.51 -3.67 18.04
N SER A 47 -17.74 -2.95 17.24
CA SER A 47 -18.25 -2.26 16.05
C SER A 47 -18.16 -3.12 14.80
N GLY A 48 -17.34 -4.18 14.82
CA GLY A 48 -17.03 -5.00 13.64
C GLY A 48 -16.23 -4.23 12.59
N PHE A 49 -15.54 -3.15 12.99
CA PHE A 49 -14.82 -2.29 12.05
C PHE A 49 -13.45 -2.88 11.69
N LEU A 50 -13.24 -3.15 10.41
CA LEU A 50 -12.02 -3.75 9.88
C LEU A 50 -11.17 -2.72 9.14
N TYR A 51 -9.85 -2.84 9.25
CA TYR A 51 -8.94 -2.02 8.46
C TYR A 51 -9.16 -2.27 6.96
N TRP A 52 -9.22 -3.55 6.59
CA TRP A 52 -9.50 -4.02 5.22
C TRP A 52 -11.00 -4.21 5.02
N GLY A 53 -11.74 -3.11 4.93
CA GLY A 53 -13.16 -3.16 4.56
C GLY A 53 -14.07 -2.22 5.32
N GLY A 54 -13.60 -1.49 6.34
CA GLY A 54 -14.45 -0.62 7.14
C GLY A 54 -15.58 -1.38 7.82
N ARG A 55 -16.81 -1.25 7.31
CA ARG A 55 -17.99 -2.02 7.77
C ARG A 55 -18.26 -3.29 6.95
N GLY A 56 -17.57 -3.46 5.83
CA GLY A 56 -17.49 -4.71 5.07
C GLY A 56 -16.20 -5.47 5.41
N ASP A 57 -15.88 -6.48 4.60
CA ASP A 57 -14.71 -7.32 4.77
C ASP A 57 -14.09 -7.65 3.40
N ILE A 58 -13.04 -6.90 3.04
CA ILE A 58 -12.31 -7.09 1.78
C ILE A 58 -11.61 -8.45 1.78
N ALA A 59 -11.14 -8.93 2.94
CA ALA A 59 -10.51 -10.24 3.03
C ALA A 59 -11.53 -11.34 2.72
N ALA A 60 -12.73 -11.29 3.29
CA ALA A 60 -13.81 -12.22 2.97
C ALA A 60 -14.25 -12.13 1.50
N HIS A 61 -14.35 -10.92 0.93
CA HIS A 61 -14.64 -10.72 -0.49
C HIS A 61 -13.62 -11.44 -1.38
N LEU A 62 -12.32 -11.23 -1.13
CA LEU A 62 -11.23 -11.89 -1.85
C LEU A 62 -11.22 -13.41 -1.68
N ARG A 63 -11.61 -13.93 -0.50
CA ARG A 63 -11.73 -15.38 -0.27
C ARG A 63 -12.83 -16.02 -1.12
N ALA A 64 -13.89 -15.28 -1.45
CA ALA A 64 -15.04 -15.78 -2.20
C ALA A 64 -14.95 -15.52 -3.71
N TYR A 65 -14.28 -14.45 -4.11
CA TYR A 65 -14.22 -14.00 -5.51
C TYR A 65 -13.56 -15.04 -6.43
N LYS A 66 -14.34 -15.54 -7.39
CA LYS A 66 -13.94 -16.56 -8.39
C LYS A 66 -13.34 -17.84 -7.79
N GLY A 67 -13.79 -18.21 -6.59
CA GLY A 67 -13.45 -19.47 -5.93
C GLY A 67 -12.78 -19.29 -4.57
N PRO A 68 -12.66 -20.37 -3.78
CA PRO A 68 -12.10 -20.29 -2.43
C PRO A 68 -10.60 -19.97 -2.48
N ARG A 69 -10.23 -18.80 -1.94
CA ARG A 69 -8.83 -18.38 -1.78
C ARG A 69 -8.44 -18.31 -0.30
N THR A 70 -7.18 -18.54 -0.01
CA THR A 70 -6.62 -18.28 1.33
C THR A 70 -6.16 -16.83 1.39
N VAL A 71 -6.74 -16.07 2.32
CA VAL A 71 -6.38 -14.66 2.55
C VAL A 71 -6.12 -14.45 4.04
N PHE A 72 -4.92 -13.96 4.36
CA PHE A 72 -4.48 -13.59 5.69
C PHE A 72 -4.48 -12.07 5.85
N THR A 73 -4.83 -11.59 7.04
CA THR A 73 -4.68 -10.19 7.44
C THR A 73 -3.57 -10.09 8.47
N ALA A 74 -2.41 -9.60 8.05
CA ALA A 74 -1.28 -9.41 8.95
C ALA A 74 -1.48 -8.18 9.85
N VAL A 75 -0.84 -8.21 11.02
CA VAL A 75 -0.89 -7.15 12.02
C VAL A 75 0.54 -6.85 12.46
N VAL A 76 0.99 -5.64 12.15
CA VAL A 76 2.34 -5.14 12.42
C VAL A 76 2.24 -3.81 13.19
N GLY A 77 3.36 -3.31 13.68
CA GLY A 77 3.46 -2.06 14.44
C GLY A 77 2.85 -0.90 13.67
N ALA A 78 1.84 -0.27 14.28
CA ALA A 78 1.10 0.84 13.68
C ALA A 78 1.98 2.09 13.46
N VAL A 79 3.01 2.25 14.28
CA VAL A 79 4.00 3.35 14.28
C VAL A 79 5.36 2.71 14.53
N ALA A 80 5.94 2.12 13.48
CA ALA A 80 7.23 1.44 13.51
C ALA A 80 7.90 1.52 12.13
N SER A 81 9.22 1.41 12.10
CA SER A 81 9.98 1.46 10.84
C SER A 81 9.59 0.31 9.89
N ASN A 82 9.84 0.47 8.60
CA ASN A 82 9.59 -0.58 7.63
C ASN A 82 10.38 -1.87 7.95
N ARG A 83 11.60 -1.74 8.50
CA ARG A 83 12.42 -2.88 8.92
C ARG A 83 11.82 -3.64 10.09
N GLU A 84 11.39 -2.94 11.14
CA GLU A 84 10.76 -3.57 12.31
C GLU A 84 9.45 -4.25 11.92
N ARG A 85 8.61 -3.56 11.14
CA ARG A 85 7.36 -4.12 10.62
C ARG A 85 7.59 -5.33 9.73
N ALA A 86 8.69 -5.38 8.97
CA ALA A 86 9.07 -6.55 8.19
C ALA A 86 9.49 -7.74 9.09
N ALA A 87 10.21 -7.49 10.18
CA ALA A 87 10.58 -8.52 11.15
C ALA A 87 9.35 -9.09 11.88
N GLU A 88 8.42 -8.22 12.28
CA GLU A 88 7.12 -8.61 12.86
C GLU A 88 6.29 -9.44 11.87
N LEU A 89 6.17 -8.96 10.62
CA LEU A 89 5.45 -9.66 9.55
C LEU A 89 6.04 -11.06 9.30
N TYR A 90 7.38 -11.16 9.26
CA TYR A 90 8.06 -12.44 9.10
C TYR A 90 7.73 -13.41 10.24
N ALA A 91 7.87 -12.97 11.49
CA ALA A 91 7.59 -13.81 12.65
C ALA A 91 6.11 -14.22 12.73
N GLN A 92 5.18 -13.31 12.39
CA GLN A 92 3.75 -13.61 12.36
C GLN A 92 3.38 -14.65 11.28
N LEU A 93 4.01 -14.58 10.11
CA LEU A 93 3.77 -15.53 9.02
C LEU A 93 4.45 -16.87 9.28
N LYS A 94 5.76 -16.86 9.58
CA LYS A 94 6.59 -18.07 9.64
C LYS A 94 6.53 -18.77 11.00
N GLY A 95 6.29 -18.03 12.07
CA GLY A 95 6.46 -18.47 13.45
C GLY A 95 7.84 -18.12 14.01
N GLY A 96 7.94 -18.17 15.34
CA GLY A 96 9.10 -17.69 16.10
C GLY A 96 8.82 -16.36 16.79
N CYS A 97 9.83 -15.81 17.45
CA CYS A 97 9.78 -14.50 18.09
C CYS A 97 10.33 -13.43 17.14
N VAL A 98 9.80 -12.21 17.23
CA VAL A 98 10.36 -11.09 16.47
C VAL A 98 11.82 -10.88 16.88
N ASP A 99 12.70 -10.84 15.89
CA ASP A 99 14.05 -10.36 16.07
C ASP A 99 14.15 -8.93 15.53
N TYR A 100 14.09 -7.94 16.43
CA TYR A 100 14.34 -6.53 16.09
C TYR A 100 15.85 -6.21 15.97
N GLY A 101 16.70 -7.19 16.28
CA GLY A 101 18.16 -7.12 16.41
C GLY A 101 18.70 -5.81 16.97
N ALA A 102 19.41 -5.03 16.16
CA ALA A 102 20.07 -3.80 16.61
C ALA A 102 19.08 -2.73 17.15
N HIS A 103 17.79 -2.81 16.78
CA HIS A 103 16.73 -1.88 17.17
C HIS A 103 15.87 -2.38 18.35
N ARG A 104 16.42 -3.30 19.17
CA ARG A 104 15.71 -3.86 20.34
C ARG A 104 15.38 -2.84 21.45
N ILE A 105 15.99 -1.65 21.42
CA ILE A 105 15.75 -0.58 22.40
C ILE A 105 14.96 0.53 21.71
N GLY A 106 13.82 0.92 22.30
CA GLY A 106 13.00 2.03 21.83
C GLY A 106 13.67 3.39 22.05
N ALA A 107 13.09 4.43 21.44
CA ALA A 107 13.60 5.80 21.55
C ALA A 107 13.61 6.35 23.00
N ASP A 108 12.80 5.76 23.88
CA ASP A 108 12.73 6.07 25.32
C ASP A 108 13.75 5.28 26.16
N GLY A 109 14.60 4.47 25.52
CA GLY A 109 15.60 3.64 26.18
C GLY A 109 15.05 2.32 26.73
N THR A 110 13.78 1.99 26.51
CA THR A 110 13.18 0.74 27.00
C THR A 110 13.32 -0.40 25.99
N PRO A 111 13.53 -1.66 26.44
CA PRO A 111 13.48 -2.80 25.53
C PRO A 111 12.10 -2.95 24.90
N LYS A 112 12.06 -3.15 23.58
CA LYS A 112 10.81 -3.41 22.86
C LYS A 112 10.22 -4.75 23.31
N ALA A 113 8.89 -4.78 23.45
CA ALA A 113 8.18 -6.02 23.70
C ALA A 113 8.34 -6.96 22.50
N VAL A 114 8.88 -8.15 22.75
CA VAL A 114 9.04 -9.19 21.73
C VAL A 114 7.78 -10.03 21.66
N GLN A 115 7.11 -9.97 20.52
CA GLN A 115 5.97 -10.84 20.23
C GLN A 115 6.45 -12.16 19.62
N CYS A 116 5.78 -13.27 19.93
CA CYS A 116 6.12 -14.58 19.40
C CYS A 116 4.88 -15.29 18.86
N TRP A 117 5.08 -16.15 17.87
CA TRP A 117 4.05 -16.97 17.25
C TRP A 117 4.49 -18.44 17.23
N ALA A 118 3.56 -19.34 17.52
CA ALA A 118 3.80 -20.76 17.47
C ALA A 118 3.78 -21.26 16.01
N ALA A 119 4.91 -21.77 15.54
CA ALA A 119 4.99 -22.43 14.22
C ALA A 119 4.18 -23.75 14.20
N ASN A 120 4.11 -24.44 15.35
CA ASN A 120 3.28 -25.62 15.53
C ASN A 120 2.34 -25.41 16.72
N PRO A 121 1.01 -25.26 16.52
CA PRO A 121 0.06 -25.04 17.60
C PRO A 121 -0.05 -26.24 18.56
N PHE A 122 0.31 -27.45 18.12
CA PHE A 122 0.30 -28.65 18.95
C PHE A 122 1.55 -28.78 19.85
N GLU A 123 2.62 -28.05 19.54
CA GLU A 123 3.88 -28.01 20.31
C GLU A 123 4.12 -26.60 20.86
N ASN A 124 3.12 -26.07 21.57
CA ASN A 124 3.08 -24.68 22.03
C ASN A 124 3.02 -24.56 23.57
N PRO A 125 4.09 -24.93 24.30
CA PRO A 125 4.08 -24.92 25.77
C PRO A 125 3.96 -23.50 26.37
N ARG A 126 4.24 -22.47 25.56
CA ARG A 126 4.17 -21.05 25.99
C ARG A 126 2.85 -20.39 25.63
N GLY A 127 1.93 -21.09 24.94
CA GLY A 127 0.62 -20.57 24.59
C GLY A 127 0.63 -19.38 23.62
N TYR A 128 1.64 -19.28 22.75
CA TYR A 128 1.72 -18.21 21.76
C TYR A 128 0.61 -18.31 20.70
N PRO A 129 0.13 -17.20 20.12
CA PRO A 129 -0.76 -17.26 18.96
C PRO A 129 -0.16 -18.10 17.83
N PRO A 130 -0.96 -18.87 17.07
CA PRO A 130 -0.44 -19.61 15.93
C PRO A 130 0.09 -18.66 14.86
N ALA A 131 1.20 -19.03 14.22
CA ALA A 131 1.66 -18.34 13.02
C ALA A 131 0.70 -18.59 11.85
N LEU A 132 0.59 -17.61 10.96
CA LEU A 132 -0.41 -17.61 9.89
C LEU A 132 -0.10 -18.65 8.81
N TYR A 133 1.19 -18.82 8.46
CA TYR A 133 1.59 -19.74 7.39
C TYR A 133 3.00 -20.35 7.61
N PRO A 134 3.18 -21.25 8.61
CA PRO A 134 4.49 -21.84 8.93
C PRO A 134 5.14 -22.62 7.77
N ALA A 135 4.32 -23.12 6.85
CA ALA A 135 4.78 -23.83 5.64
C ALA A 135 5.49 -22.92 4.63
N TRP A 136 5.40 -21.59 4.79
CA TRP A 136 5.95 -20.59 3.87
C TRP A 136 7.42 -20.86 3.51
N ASN A 137 7.67 -21.08 2.22
CA ASN A 137 8.99 -21.25 1.61
C ASN A 137 8.89 -21.08 0.07
N GLU A 138 9.98 -21.32 -0.65
CA GLU A 138 10.04 -21.26 -2.12
C GLU A 138 9.02 -22.16 -2.86
N LYS A 139 8.55 -23.25 -2.23
CA LYS A 139 7.53 -24.16 -2.79
C LYS A 139 6.11 -23.79 -2.39
N HIS A 140 5.97 -22.88 -1.42
CA HIS A 140 4.71 -22.39 -0.89
C HIS A 140 4.77 -20.85 -0.83
N PRO A 141 4.90 -20.17 -1.98
CA PRO A 141 5.11 -18.74 -2.02
C PRO A 141 3.83 -17.98 -1.65
N LEU A 142 3.98 -16.69 -1.37
CA LEU A 142 2.87 -15.80 -1.03
C LEU A 142 2.70 -14.68 -2.05
N HIS A 143 1.46 -14.26 -2.25
CA HIS A 143 1.12 -12.95 -2.79
C HIS A 143 0.97 -11.95 -1.64
N MET A 144 1.54 -10.76 -1.75
CA MET A 144 1.41 -9.72 -0.74
C MET A 144 0.72 -8.49 -1.31
N ILE A 145 -0.27 -7.95 -0.58
CA ILE A 145 -0.96 -6.69 -0.90
C ILE A 145 -0.75 -5.73 0.26
N GLY A 146 -0.06 -4.63 0.02
CA GLY A 146 0.23 -3.60 1.01
C GLY A 146 -0.48 -2.30 0.72
N HIS A 147 -1.27 -1.81 1.66
CA HIS A 147 -1.83 -0.46 1.60
C HIS A 147 -0.92 0.54 2.32
N SER A 148 -0.72 1.72 1.73
CA SER A 148 0.06 2.80 2.35
C SER A 148 1.47 2.31 2.75
N GLN A 149 1.93 2.56 3.98
CA GLN A 149 3.21 2.06 4.50
C GLN A 149 3.33 0.52 4.49
N GLY A 150 2.22 -0.22 4.39
CA GLY A 150 2.24 -1.67 4.21
C GLY A 150 2.97 -2.08 2.92
N GLY A 151 2.85 -1.28 1.87
CA GLY A 151 3.58 -1.50 0.62
C GLY A 151 5.10 -1.35 0.77
N THR A 152 5.57 -0.35 1.53
CA THR A 152 7.00 -0.18 1.83
C THR A 152 7.49 -1.22 2.84
N THR A 153 6.64 -1.67 3.76
CA THR A 153 6.95 -2.78 4.68
C THR A 153 7.25 -4.07 3.91
N ILE A 154 6.41 -4.41 2.93
CA ILE A 154 6.60 -5.61 2.11
C ILE A 154 7.90 -5.52 1.30
N ARG A 155 8.25 -4.33 0.78
CA ARG A 155 9.54 -4.13 0.08
C ARG A 155 10.73 -4.41 0.99
N ALA A 156 10.69 -3.92 2.22
CA ALA A 156 11.71 -4.22 3.22
C ALA A 156 11.80 -5.74 3.50
N LEU A 157 10.65 -6.41 3.60
CA LEU A 157 10.61 -7.86 3.80
C LEU A 157 11.25 -8.62 2.64
N VAL A 158 10.96 -8.26 1.38
CA VAL A 158 11.60 -8.90 0.21
C VAL A 158 13.11 -8.74 0.27
N GLU A 159 13.59 -7.51 0.52
CA GLU A 159 15.02 -7.22 0.61
C GLU A 159 15.72 -8.08 1.68
N LEU A 160 15.14 -8.14 2.89
CA LEU A 160 15.69 -8.91 4.00
C LEU A 160 15.64 -10.42 3.74
N LEU A 161 14.55 -10.93 3.14
CA LEU A 161 14.45 -12.35 2.79
C LEU A 161 15.54 -12.78 1.81
N GLU A 162 15.78 -12.00 0.76
CA GLU A 162 16.71 -12.39 -0.30
C GLU A 162 18.17 -12.13 0.10
N HIS A 163 18.45 -11.00 0.76
CA HIS A 163 19.82 -10.55 0.98
C HIS A 163 20.25 -10.52 2.44
N GLY A 164 19.30 -10.59 3.37
CA GLY A 164 19.60 -10.49 4.78
C GLY A 164 20.10 -9.12 5.20
N ASP A 165 20.48 -9.02 6.47
CA ASP A 165 21.16 -7.84 7.03
C ASP A 165 21.78 -8.26 8.37
N ALA A 166 22.99 -8.82 8.32
CA ALA A 166 23.69 -9.32 9.51
C ALA A 166 24.00 -8.23 10.55
N GLY A 167 23.95 -6.95 10.17
CA GLY A 167 24.07 -5.82 11.11
C GLY A 167 22.76 -5.50 11.82
N SER A 168 21.62 -5.97 11.31
CA SER A 168 20.29 -5.67 11.83
C SER A 168 19.72 -6.75 12.74
N GLY A 169 20.22 -7.99 12.72
CA GLY A 169 19.81 -9.07 13.63
C GLY A 169 20.42 -10.44 13.28
N ASP A 170 20.18 -11.44 14.14
CA ASP A 170 20.79 -12.78 14.06
C ASP A 170 19.78 -13.88 13.63
N GLY A 171 18.49 -13.55 13.64
CA GLY A 171 17.39 -14.42 13.29
C GLY A 171 17.36 -14.82 11.81
N GLU A 172 16.59 -15.86 11.49
CA GLU A 172 16.56 -16.45 10.14
C GLU A 172 16.25 -15.44 9.04
N LEU A 173 15.41 -14.43 9.30
CA LEU A 173 15.13 -13.37 8.33
C LEU A 173 16.42 -12.69 7.84
N TYR A 174 17.34 -12.37 8.74
CA TYR A 174 18.55 -11.59 8.45
C TYR A 174 19.68 -12.37 7.78
N ARG A 175 19.52 -13.67 7.55
CA ARG A 175 20.51 -14.50 6.85
C ARG A 175 20.42 -14.44 5.32
N GLY A 176 19.35 -13.85 4.77
CA GLY A 176 19.12 -13.84 3.33
C GLY A 176 18.86 -15.23 2.74
N GLY A 177 19.00 -15.36 1.42
CA GLY A 177 18.92 -16.62 0.69
C GLY A 177 17.52 -17.19 0.49
N LYS A 178 16.46 -16.41 0.71
CA LYS A 178 15.05 -16.83 0.63
C LYS A 178 14.35 -16.33 -0.63
N THR A 179 15.06 -16.35 -1.75
CA THR A 179 14.50 -16.03 -3.07
C THR A 179 13.34 -16.95 -3.41
N GLY A 180 12.30 -16.43 -4.07
CA GLY A 180 11.12 -17.19 -4.48
C GLY A 180 10.10 -17.45 -3.37
N TRP A 181 10.31 -16.98 -2.14
CA TRP A 181 9.31 -17.07 -1.06
C TRP A 181 8.11 -16.13 -1.29
N ILE A 182 8.30 -15.05 -2.04
CA ILE A 182 7.24 -14.11 -2.43
C ILE A 182 7.08 -14.21 -3.94
N ARG A 183 5.88 -14.53 -4.41
CA ARG A 183 5.58 -14.54 -5.85
C ARG A 183 5.35 -13.12 -6.37
N SER A 184 4.56 -12.34 -5.64
CA SER A 184 4.25 -10.98 -6.04
C SER A 184 4.04 -10.02 -4.88
N VAL A 185 4.26 -8.74 -5.17
CA VAL A 185 3.96 -7.61 -4.30
C VAL A 185 3.03 -6.66 -5.04
N THR A 186 1.88 -6.36 -4.46
CA THR A 186 0.99 -5.29 -4.93
C THR A 186 0.97 -4.18 -3.89
N THR A 187 1.20 -2.94 -4.31
CA THR A 187 1.07 -1.78 -3.44
C THR A 187 -0.11 -0.92 -3.86
N ILE A 188 -0.84 -0.41 -2.88
CA ILE A 188 -2.02 0.42 -3.08
C ILE A 188 -1.83 1.70 -2.26
N ALA A 189 -1.84 2.85 -2.93
CA ALA A 189 -1.63 4.15 -2.29
C ALA A 189 -0.32 4.23 -1.46
N ALA A 190 0.71 3.47 -1.84
CA ALA A 190 1.95 3.39 -1.06
C ALA A 190 2.84 4.62 -1.32
N PRO A 191 3.42 5.23 -0.27
CA PRO A 191 4.31 6.37 -0.41
C PRO A 191 5.73 5.92 -0.79
N HIS A 192 5.92 5.37 -2.01
CA HIS A 192 7.24 4.86 -2.42
C HIS A 192 8.33 5.93 -2.44
N ASN A 193 7.95 7.18 -2.67
CA ASN A 193 8.82 8.36 -2.62
C ASN A 193 8.46 9.26 -1.43
N GLY A 194 7.77 8.74 -0.42
CA GLY A 194 7.32 9.48 0.75
C GLY A 194 6.06 10.31 0.47
N THR A 195 5.62 11.05 1.47
CA THR A 195 4.50 11.98 1.40
C THR A 195 4.93 13.34 1.93
N THR A 196 4.54 14.40 1.22
CA THR A 196 4.70 15.77 1.70
C THR A 196 3.81 16.07 2.89
N LEU A 197 2.89 15.18 3.28
CA LEU A 197 2.05 15.36 4.48
C LEU A 197 2.89 15.59 5.73
N ARG A 198 3.96 14.81 5.92
CA ARG A 198 4.92 15.02 7.01
C ARG A 198 5.40 16.48 6.93
N ASP A 199 6.06 16.85 5.85
CA ASP A 199 6.75 18.13 5.77
C ASP A 199 5.78 19.32 5.80
N ALA A 200 4.63 19.21 5.14
CA ALA A 200 3.61 20.25 5.11
C ALA A 200 2.89 20.44 6.47
N VAL A 201 2.59 19.36 7.20
CA VAL A 201 1.75 19.41 8.42
C VAL A 201 2.55 19.30 9.72
N LEU A 202 3.64 18.54 9.77
CA LEU A 202 4.41 18.34 11.01
C LEU A 202 5.49 19.42 11.23
N ASP A 203 5.91 20.15 10.19
CA ASP A 203 6.72 21.36 10.39
C ASP A 203 5.95 22.44 11.20
N ILE A 204 4.61 22.39 11.18
CA ILE A 204 3.74 23.25 12.01
C ILE A 204 3.76 22.83 13.47
N LEU A 205 3.78 21.52 13.74
CA LEU A 205 3.87 21.00 15.12
C LEU A 205 5.22 21.30 15.77
N SER A 206 6.25 21.67 14.98
CA SER A 206 7.57 22.03 15.50
C SER A 206 7.55 23.34 16.32
N GLU A 207 6.64 24.27 16.00
CA GLU A 207 6.45 25.53 16.74
C GLU A 207 5.61 25.36 18.02
N LEU A 208 4.89 24.24 18.15
CA LEU A 208 4.08 23.89 19.32
C LEU A 208 4.92 23.11 20.34
N ARG A 209 5.17 23.71 21.52
CA ARG A 209 5.80 23.01 22.67
C ARG A 209 4.80 22.04 23.31
N SER A 210 4.68 20.80 22.83
CA SER A 210 3.86 19.75 23.49
C SER A 210 4.58 18.39 23.60
N PRO A 211 4.27 17.55 24.61
CA PRO A 211 4.78 16.18 24.69
C PRO A 211 4.36 15.29 23.50
N LEU A 212 3.21 15.58 22.87
CA LEU A 212 2.73 14.91 21.67
C LEU A 212 3.67 15.13 20.47
N ARG A 213 4.39 16.26 20.44
CA ARG A 213 5.41 16.61 19.43
C ARG A 213 6.56 15.60 19.42
N ASN A 214 7.13 15.28 20.58
CA ASN A 214 8.25 14.34 20.66
C ASN A 214 7.78 12.92 20.25
N TRP A 215 6.55 12.55 20.61
CA TRP A 215 5.94 11.28 20.19
C TRP A 215 5.70 11.21 18.66
N LEU A 216 5.30 12.31 18.01
CA LEU A 216 5.14 12.39 16.54
C LEU A 216 6.46 12.54 15.78
N LEU A 217 7.53 13.07 16.39
CA LEU A 217 8.81 13.31 15.71
C LEU A 217 9.86 12.21 15.93
N ALA A 218 9.72 11.36 16.97
CA ALA A 218 10.80 10.48 17.43
C ALA A 218 10.78 9.03 16.91
N ASP A 219 10.17 8.77 15.74
CA ASP A 219 10.19 7.42 15.16
C ASP A 219 10.72 7.39 13.72
N ALA A 220 11.50 6.34 13.42
CA ALA A 220 12.04 6.08 12.11
C ALA A 220 10.94 5.90 11.05
N ALA A 221 9.75 5.41 11.44
CA ALA A 221 8.58 5.31 10.56
C ALA A 221 8.19 6.67 9.95
N ASN A 222 8.07 7.70 10.80
CA ASN A 222 7.65 9.03 10.37
C ASN A 222 8.72 9.69 9.48
N TRP A 223 9.99 9.39 9.76
CA TRP A 223 11.08 9.80 8.89
C TRP A 223 11.05 9.09 7.53
N GLU A 224 10.86 7.76 7.50
CA GLU A 224 10.78 6.96 6.27
C GLU A 224 9.54 7.32 5.41
N LEU A 225 8.49 7.88 6.01
CA LEU A 225 7.33 8.41 5.30
C LEU A 225 7.60 9.79 4.68
N ALA A 226 8.63 10.54 5.10
CA ALA A 226 9.02 11.79 4.46
C ALA A 226 9.72 11.53 3.12
N PRO A 227 9.69 12.46 2.15
CA PRO A 227 10.36 12.26 0.85
C PRO A 227 11.85 11.92 0.97
N ASP A 228 12.57 12.57 1.88
CA ASP A 228 13.98 12.27 2.12
C ASP A 228 14.18 10.86 2.69
N GLY A 229 13.43 10.49 3.72
CA GLY A 229 13.55 9.16 4.33
C GLY A 229 13.16 8.05 3.35
N ALA A 230 12.15 8.29 2.51
CA ALA A 230 11.79 7.38 1.43
C ALA A 230 12.89 7.26 0.37
N ARG A 231 13.61 8.35 0.04
CA ARG A 231 14.80 8.28 -0.83
C ARG A 231 15.89 7.42 -0.21
N HIS A 232 16.16 7.57 1.09
CA HIS A 232 17.10 6.70 1.81
C HIS A 232 16.64 5.24 1.83
N PHE A 233 15.35 5.01 2.08
CA PHE A 233 14.74 3.68 2.04
C PHE A 233 14.89 3.01 0.67
N ASN A 234 14.64 3.75 -0.41
CA ASN A 234 14.76 3.26 -1.78
C ASN A 234 16.20 2.87 -2.15
N ALA A 235 17.21 3.48 -1.52
CA ALA A 235 18.60 3.13 -1.78
C ALA A 235 18.97 1.70 -1.34
N TRP A 236 18.28 1.15 -0.33
CA TRP A 236 18.59 -0.19 0.19
C TRP A 236 17.48 -1.22 -0.10
N ALA A 237 16.20 -0.83 -0.13
CA ALA A 237 15.09 -1.74 -0.41
C ALA A 237 14.88 -1.95 -1.92
N ARG A 238 15.66 -2.86 -2.50
CA ARG A 238 15.76 -3.11 -3.95
C ARG A 238 14.50 -3.74 -4.55
N THR A 239 14.39 -3.69 -5.87
CA THR A 239 13.41 -4.46 -6.64
C THR A 239 14.04 -5.79 -7.03
N SER A 240 13.51 -6.89 -6.48
CA SER A 240 13.98 -8.25 -6.80
C SER A 240 13.65 -8.63 -8.25
N PRO A 241 14.59 -9.17 -9.03
CA PRO A 241 14.31 -9.68 -10.37
C PRO A 241 13.40 -10.93 -10.36
N HIS A 242 13.17 -11.55 -9.19
CA HIS A 242 12.42 -12.79 -9.05
C HIS A 242 10.96 -12.60 -8.61
N VAL A 243 10.55 -11.35 -8.36
CA VAL A 243 9.22 -11.01 -7.84
C VAL A 243 8.46 -10.17 -8.85
N TYR A 244 7.15 -10.43 -9.00
CA TYR A 244 6.25 -9.55 -9.75
C TYR A 244 5.81 -8.38 -8.87
N TYR A 245 6.06 -7.14 -9.30
CA TYR A 245 5.62 -5.95 -8.57
C TYR A 245 4.48 -5.26 -9.32
N PHE A 246 3.43 -4.89 -8.59
CA PHE A 246 2.31 -4.10 -9.07
C PHE A 246 2.10 -2.91 -8.16
N SER A 247 1.66 -1.80 -8.73
CA SER A 247 1.35 -0.59 -7.98
C SER A 247 0.06 0.05 -8.48
N VAL A 248 -0.72 0.55 -7.53
CA VAL A 248 -2.00 1.23 -7.75
C VAL A 248 -1.91 2.61 -7.11
N GLY A 249 -2.10 3.64 -7.93
CA GLY A 249 -2.23 5.01 -7.44
C GLY A 249 -3.69 5.37 -7.14
N THR A 250 -3.86 6.30 -6.22
CA THR A 250 -5.13 6.92 -5.83
C THR A 250 -5.00 8.44 -5.96
N GLN A 251 -6.11 9.12 -6.24
CA GLN A 251 -6.17 10.57 -6.29
C GLN A 251 -7.57 11.05 -5.95
N ALA A 252 -7.68 11.91 -4.94
CA ALA A 252 -8.92 12.54 -4.51
C ALA A 252 -8.83 14.08 -4.49
N THR A 253 -7.92 14.62 -5.28
CA THR A 253 -7.75 16.06 -5.48
C THR A 253 -7.90 16.44 -6.94
N GLU A 254 -8.27 17.69 -7.20
CA GLU A 254 -8.39 18.25 -8.55
C GLU A 254 -7.73 19.61 -8.64
N ALA A 255 -7.30 19.98 -9.86
CA ALA A 255 -6.78 21.31 -10.11
C ALA A 255 -7.84 22.37 -9.83
N GLY A 256 -7.42 23.52 -9.29
CA GLY A 256 -8.33 24.63 -9.05
C GLY A 256 -9.06 25.07 -10.32
N ALA A 257 -10.36 25.31 -10.21
CA ALA A 257 -11.18 25.78 -11.32
C ALA A 257 -11.98 27.03 -10.92
N PRO A 258 -12.19 28.00 -11.84
CA PRO A 258 -13.02 29.19 -11.58
C PRO A 258 -14.45 28.84 -11.15
N CYS A 259 -14.99 27.74 -11.66
CA CYS A 259 -16.26 27.17 -11.25
C CYS A 259 -16.35 25.68 -11.59
N CYS A 260 -17.29 25.00 -10.93
CA CYS A 260 -17.91 23.74 -11.36
C CYS A 260 -17.00 22.52 -11.61
N ASN A 261 -16.25 22.10 -10.59
CA ASN A 261 -15.63 20.78 -10.52
C ASN A 261 -16.02 20.09 -9.19
N GLU A 262 -15.47 18.90 -8.90
CA GLU A 262 -15.91 18.09 -7.75
C GLU A 262 -15.19 18.45 -6.45
N THR A 263 -14.53 19.62 -6.39
CA THR A 263 -13.78 20.10 -5.22
C THR A 263 -14.68 20.66 -4.11
N ASP A 264 -14.25 20.54 -2.85
CA ASP A 264 -14.99 21.10 -1.71
C ASP A 264 -14.84 22.63 -1.63
N ARG A 265 -15.83 23.33 -2.18
CA ARG A 265 -15.89 24.80 -2.18
C ARG A 265 -16.18 25.41 -0.81
N ARG A 266 -16.61 24.63 0.18
CA ARG A 266 -16.80 25.12 1.55
C ARG A 266 -15.46 25.32 2.25
N ILE A 267 -14.47 24.50 1.91
CA ILE A 267 -13.11 24.55 2.48
C ILE A 267 -12.20 25.46 1.66
N ALA A 268 -12.31 25.42 0.33
CA ALA A 268 -11.55 26.27 -0.58
C ALA A 268 -12.48 26.95 -1.60
N PRO A 269 -13.15 28.06 -1.22
CA PRO A 269 -14.07 28.77 -2.12
C PRO A 269 -13.34 29.44 -3.29
N LEU A 270 -12.15 29.98 -3.04
CA LEU A 270 -11.27 30.57 -4.04
C LEU A 270 -10.18 29.55 -4.38
N GLN A 271 -10.05 29.23 -5.68
CA GLN A 271 -9.13 28.21 -6.15
C GLN A 271 -8.30 28.70 -7.33
N ASN A 272 -7.01 28.42 -7.26
CA ASN A 272 -6.02 28.71 -8.27
C ASN A 272 -5.69 27.43 -9.05
N ARG A 273 -5.80 27.49 -10.38
CA ARG A 273 -5.54 26.36 -11.29
C ARG A 273 -4.14 25.75 -11.23
N HIS A 274 -3.19 26.43 -10.62
CA HIS A 274 -1.82 25.95 -10.46
C HIS A 274 -1.65 24.99 -9.27
N TYR A 275 -2.67 24.88 -8.42
CA TYR A 275 -2.67 24.05 -7.21
C TYR A 275 -3.79 23.00 -7.25
N GLN A 276 -3.75 22.07 -6.31
CA GLN A 276 -4.75 21.03 -6.14
C GLN A 276 -5.63 21.29 -4.91
N TYR A 277 -6.88 20.83 -4.97
CA TYR A 277 -7.88 20.98 -3.90
C TYR A 277 -8.60 19.67 -3.66
N PRO A 278 -8.99 19.37 -2.41
CA PRO A 278 -9.71 18.15 -2.07
C PRO A 278 -11.08 18.11 -2.76
N ARG A 279 -11.48 16.92 -3.19
CA ARG A 279 -12.85 16.65 -3.62
C ARG A 279 -13.84 16.74 -2.47
N ASP A 280 -15.12 16.97 -2.78
CA ASP A 280 -16.19 17.03 -1.77
C ASP A 280 -16.49 15.67 -1.12
N ASP A 281 -16.17 14.57 -1.79
CA ASP A 281 -16.36 13.21 -1.29
C ASP A 281 -15.17 12.67 -0.46
N MET A 282 -14.01 13.34 -0.49
CA MET A 282 -12.85 13.00 0.34
C MET A 282 -13.22 12.95 1.83
N PHE A 283 -12.59 12.04 2.56
CA PHE A 283 -12.70 11.95 4.02
C PHE A 283 -12.45 13.30 4.68
N ALA A 284 -13.41 13.73 5.51
CA ALA A 284 -13.50 15.11 5.98
C ALA A 284 -12.21 15.61 6.67
N TYR A 285 -11.50 14.73 7.38
CA TYR A 285 -10.26 15.08 8.06
C TYR A 285 -9.13 15.45 7.09
N TYR A 286 -9.01 14.75 5.96
CA TYR A 286 -7.95 14.94 4.98
C TYR A 286 -8.07 16.26 4.25
N LYS A 287 -9.30 16.75 4.06
CA LYS A 287 -9.58 18.01 3.36
C LYS A 287 -8.85 19.20 3.97
N THR A 288 -8.54 19.14 5.27
CA THR A 288 -7.86 20.23 5.99
C THR A 288 -6.41 20.45 5.55
N TYR A 289 -5.77 19.49 4.87
CA TYR A 289 -4.36 19.62 4.46
C TYR A 289 -4.06 19.12 3.04
N ALA A 290 -5.03 18.50 2.37
CA ALA A 290 -4.87 17.98 1.01
C ALA A 290 -4.77 19.07 -0.08
N GLY A 291 -5.29 20.27 0.20
CA GLY A 291 -5.40 21.37 -0.76
C GLY A 291 -4.18 22.28 -0.85
N GLU A 292 -4.31 23.41 -1.57
CA GLU A 292 -3.29 24.46 -1.65
C GLU A 292 -2.84 24.93 -0.26
N TRP A 293 -3.79 25.07 0.68
CA TRP A 293 -3.57 25.61 2.02
C TRP A 293 -4.00 24.61 3.09
N ILE A 294 -3.36 24.68 4.26
CA ILE A 294 -3.79 23.94 5.46
C ILE A 294 -4.88 24.71 6.16
N VAL A 295 -6.12 24.24 6.12
CA VAL A 295 -7.27 24.95 6.72
C VAL A 295 -7.27 24.78 8.25
N PRO A 296 -7.44 25.87 9.04
CA PRO A 296 -7.85 27.23 8.64
C PRO A 296 -6.72 28.23 8.34
N SER A 297 -5.46 27.79 8.31
CA SER A 297 -4.30 28.64 7.97
C SER A 297 -4.25 29.00 6.49
N MET A 298 -4.21 30.30 6.18
CA MET A 298 -3.98 30.79 4.80
C MET A 298 -2.51 31.16 4.55
N LEU A 299 -1.62 30.85 5.50
CA LEU A 299 -0.20 31.19 5.42
C LEU A 299 0.68 29.97 5.13
N GLN A 300 0.11 28.77 5.16
CA GLN A 300 0.86 27.52 5.08
C GLN A 300 0.27 26.62 4.02
N HIS A 301 1.12 26.25 3.07
CA HIS A 301 0.70 25.38 1.98
C HIS A 301 0.43 23.96 2.48
N GLY A 302 -0.71 23.42 2.06
CA GLY A 302 -1.02 22.00 2.18
C GLY A 302 -0.34 21.20 1.08
N MET A 303 -0.63 19.90 1.03
CA MET A 303 -0.04 18.98 0.04
C MET A 303 -0.28 19.44 -1.41
N GLY A 304 -1.43 20.08 -1.67
CA GLY A 304 -1.82 20.57 -2.99
C GLY A 304 -1.11 21.86 -3.43
N GLY A 305 -0.23 22.43 -2.61
CA GLY A 305 0.59 23.60 -2.94
C GLY A 305 1.99 23.65 -2.34
N TYR A 306 2.39 22.65 -1.55
CA TYR A 306 3.68 22.63 -0.86
C TYR A 306 4.85 22.42 -1.81
N THR A 307 5.86 23.29 -1.73
CA THR A 307 7.10 23.21 -2.52
C THR A 307 8.34 23.20 -1.62
N GLN A 308 9.40 22.54 -2.08
CA GLN A 308 10.67 22.43 -1.38
C GLN A 308 11.81 22.26 -2.40
N ASP A 309 12.85 23.08 -2.31
CA ASP A 309 14.02 23.06 -3.21
C ASP A 309 15.37 23.22 -2.49
N ALA A 310 15.38 23.17 -1.16
CA ALA A 310 16.59 23.32 -0.36
C ALA A 310 17.64 22.25 -0.71
N PRO A 311 18.94 22.60 -0.75
CA PRO A 311 20.02 21.64 -1.01
C PRO A 311 19.97 20.43 -0.08
N GLY A 312 20.13 19.22 -0.65
CA GLY A 312 20.10 17.95 0.08
C GLY A 312 18.71 17.38 0.36
N ARG A 313 17.64 18.16 0.19
CA ARG A 313 16.25 17.69 0.27
C ARG A 313 15.77 17.13 -1.08
N VAL A 314 14.81 16.22 -1.06
CA VAL A 314 14.05 15.85 -2.26
C VAL A 314 13.29 17.08 -2.74
N ARG A 315 13.49 17.43 -4.02
CA ARG A 315 12.78 18.53 -4.65
C ARG A 315 11.29 18.20 -4.74
N VAL A 316 10.47 19.06 -4.14
CA VAL A 316 9.02 19.04 -4.25
C VAL A 316 8.59 20.26 -5.07
N ASP A 317 7.92 20.00 -6.18
CA ASP A 317 7.31 21.01 -7.03
C ASP A 317 5.87 20.61 -7.39
N ARG A 318 5.27 21.31 -8.35
CA ARG A 318 3.89 21.07 -8.79
C ARG A 318 3.56 19.63 -9.19
N THR A 319 4.54 18.79 -9.54
CA THR A 319 4.28 17.37 -9.86
C THR A 319 3.88 16.56 -8.64
N TRP A 320 4.06 17.09 -7.42
CA TRP A 320 3.66 16.46 -6.17
C TRP A 320 2.27 16.86 -5.70
N PHE A 321 1.66 17.91 -6.26
CA PHE A 321 0.43 18.47 -5.68
C PHE A 321 -0.75 17.50 -5.70
N ALA A 322 -0.89 16.68 -6.75
CA ALA A 322 -1.96 15.69 -6.82
C ALA A 322 -1.77 14.65 -5.71
N ASN A 323 -2.82 14.42 -4.93
CA ASN A 323 -2.79 13.50 -3.79
C ASN A 323 -4.17 12.88 -3.51
N ASP A 324 -4.19 11.83 -2.70
CA ASP A 324 -5.38 11.12 -2.22
C ASP A 324 -5.84 11.56 -0.83
N GLY A 325 -5.33 12.70 -0.35
CA GLY A 325 -5.53 13.18 1.01
C GLY A 325 -4.40 12.85 1.96
N VAL A 326 -3.58 11.80 1.72
CA VAL A 326 -2.50 11.40 2.64
C VAL A 326 -1.16 11.26 1.92
N VAL A 327 -1.16 10.76 0.68
CA VAL A 327 0.04 10.51 -0.11
C VAL A 327 -0.07 11.22 -1.45
N ASN A 328 1.03 11.84 -1.89
CA ASN A 328 1.11 12.45 -3.22
C ASN A 328 1.01 11.35 -4.28
N THR A 329 0.14 11.51 -5.28
CA THR A 329 -0.15 10.52 -6.32
C THR A 329 1.11 10.13 -7.11
N SER A 330 2.03 11.08 -7.32
CA SER A 330 3.33 10.83 -7.97
C SER A 330 4.21 9.84 -7.20
N SER A 331 4.03 9.74 -5.88
CA SER A 331 4.76 8.83 -5.00
C SER A 331 4.31 7.38 -5.12
N MET A 332 3.12 7.12 -5.67
CA MET A 332 2.49 5.80 -5.65
C MET A 332 2.87 4.90 -6.82
N ARG A 333 3.46 5.47 -7.88
CA ARG A 333 3.75 4.71 -9.12
C ARG A 333 4.83 3.65 -8.90
N ALA A 334 5.97 4.05 -8.35
CA ALA A 334 7.11 3.19 -8.10
C ALA A 334 8.13 3.92 -7.23
N PRO A 335 9.04 3.18 -6.57
CA PRO A 335 10.21 3.77 -5.92
C PRO A 335 11.11 4.50 -6.92
N GLY A 336 11.57 5.68 -6.56
CA GLY A 336 12.44 6.51 -7.38
C GLY A 336 13.74 5.78 -7.71
N GLY A 337 14.07 5.73 -9.00
CA GLY A 337 15.26 5.04 -9.52
C GLY A 337 15.07 3.54 -9.78
N HIS A 338 13.90 2.95 -9.48
CA HIS A 338 13.63 1.54 -9.74
C HIS A 338 12.97 1.32 -11.11
N PRO A 339 13.12 0.13 -11.73
CA PRO A 339 12.50 -0.18 -13.01
C PRO A 339 10.97 -0.15 -12.90
N ALA A 340 10.31 0.66 -13.72
CA ALA A 340 8.86 0.79 -13.75
C ALA A 340 8.33 0.88 -15.18
N ARG A 341 7.12 0.36 -15.39
CA ARG A 341 6.40 0.37 -16.65
C ARG A 341 4.91 0.52 -16.38
N ASP A 342 4.16 0.98 -17.37
CA ASP A 342 2.71 0.86 -17.32
C ASP A 342 2.33 -0.60 -17.64
N PHE A 343 1.32 -1.12 -16.96
CA PHE A 343 0.86 -2.48 -17.18
C PHE A 343 0.06 -2.55 -18.48
N ASP A 344 0.52 -3.38 -19.41
CA ASP A 344 -0.05 -3.59 -20.74
C ASP A 344 -0.83 -4.92 -20.86
N GLY A 345 -1.11 -5.56 -19.73
CA GLY A 345 -1.75 -6.88 -19.66
C GLY A 345 -0.77 -8.04 -19.48
N THR A 346 0.54 -7.82 -19.63
CA THR A 346 1.55 -8.87 -19.41
C THR A 346 2.40 -8.55 -18.18
N PRO A 347 2.30 -9.34 -17.10
CA PRO A 347 3.15 -9.16 -15.91
C PRO A 347 4.62 -9.41 -16.23
N VAL A 348 5.51 -8.53 -15.75
CA VAL A 348 6.96 -8.73 -15.85
C VAL A 348 7.59 -8.69 -14.47
N PRO A 349 8.36 -9.72 -14.06
CA PRO A 349 9.05 -9.72 -12.77
C PRO A 349 10.25 -8.76 -12.81
N GLY A 350 10.72 -8.30 -11.64
CA GLY A 350 11.85 -7.37 -11.59
C GLY A 350 11.54 -5.92 -11.98
N THR A 351 10.27 -5.60 -12.22
CA THR A 351 9.83 -4.24 -12.53
C THR A 351 8.45 -3.96 -11.95
N TRP A 352 8.20 -2.70 -11.62
CA TRP A 352 6.90 -2.21 -11.17
C TRP A 352 5.94 -2.08 -12.36
N ASN A 353 4.93 -2.95 -12.39
CA ASN A 353 3.83 -2.94 -13.34
C ASN A 353 2.73 -2.01 -12.82
N TYR A 354 2.73 -0.76 -13.26
CA TYR A 354 1.78 0.25 -12.78
C TYR A 354 0.39 0.01 -13.36
N LEU A 355 -0.59 -0.27 -12.49
CA LEU A 355 -1.97 -0.59 -12.86
C LEU A 355 -2.83 0.66 -13.13
N GLY A 356 -2.26 1.85 -12.94
CA GLY A 356 -2.88 3.14 -13.16
C GLY A 356 -3.26 3.87 -11.87
N THR A 357 -3.78 5.08 -12.05
CA THR A 357 -4.33 5.91 -10.97
C THR A 357 -5.85 5.80 -10.96
N TRP A 358 -6.42 5.42 -9.82
CA TRP A 358 -7.86 5.47 -9.57
C TRP A 358 -8.23 6.86 -9.07
N ARG A 359 -8.79 7.67 -9.97
CA ARG A 359 -9.27 9.02 -9.66
C ARG A 359 -10.62 8.94 -8.95
N GLY A 360 -10.83 9.82 -7.97
CA GLY A 360 -12.02 9.82 -7.12
C GLY A 360 -11.93 8.90 -5.91
N TYR A 361 -10.77 8.27 -5.67
CA TYR A 361 -10.51 7.45 -4.49
C TYR A 361 -9.57 8.21 -3.56
N ASP A 362 -10.02 8.50 -2.35
CA ASP A 362 -9.15 8.95 -1.28
C ASP A 362 -8.39 7.78 -0.63
N HIS A 363 -7.49 8.10 0.29
CA HIS A 363 -6.62 7.13 0.95
C HIS A 363 -7.37 6.03 1.73
N PHE A 364 -8.64 6.25 2.10
CA PHE A 364 -9.48 5.32 2.87
C PHE A 364 -10.64 4.74 2.07
N ASP A 365 -11.08 5.40 0.99
CA ASP A 365 -12.04 4.82 0.03
C ASP A 365 -11.50 3.50 -0.54
N ILE A 366 -10.18 3.43 -0.78
CA ILE A 366 -9.50 2.22 -1.27
C ILE A 366 -9.47 1.06 -0.25
N LEU A 367 -9.97 1.29 0.96
CA LEU A 367 -10.18 0.30 2.01
C LEU A 367 -11.67 0.04 2.29
N ASN A 368 -12.60 0.57 1.49
CA ASN A 368 -14.05 0.55 1.73
C ASN A 368 -14.45 1.15 3.10
N TRP A 369 -13.70 2.12 3.61
CA TRP A 369 -14.12 2.80 4.82
C TRP A 369 -15.40 3.61 4.57
N PRO A 370 -16.25 3.83 5.59
CA PRO A 370 -17.54 4.51 5.42
C PRO A 370 -17.38 5.99 5.05
N ASN A 371 -17.18 6.24 3.76
CA ASN A 371 -17.03 7.54 3.12
C ASN A 371 -18.04 7.69 1.99
N LYS A 372 -18.03 8.85 1.31
CA LYS A 372 -18.88 9.10 0.14
C LYS A 372 -18.25 8.60 -1.16
N GLY A 373 -17.01 8.11 -1.11
CA GLY A 373 -16.28 7.65 -2.27
C GLY A 373 -16.77 6.30 -2.82
N PRO A 374 -16.21 5.89 -3.97
CA PRO A 374 -16.55 4.65 -4.65
C PRO A 374 -16.07 3.40 -3.88
N SER A 375 -16.72 2.25 -4.14
CA SER A 375 -16.23 0.95 -3.61
C SER A 375 -14.87 0.60 -4.22
N ALA A 376 -14.00 0.03 -3.39
CA ALA A 376 -12.71 -0.52 -3.75
C ALA A 376 -12.78 -1.94 -4.30
N ASP A 377 -13.92 -2.63 -4.20
CA ASP A 377 -14.05 -4.03 -4.64
C ASP A 377 -13.58 -4.24 -6.09
N PRO A 378 -13.95 -3.40 -7.08
CA PRO A 378 -13.44 -3.54 -8.44
C PRO A 378 -11.90 -3.46 -8.56
N VAL A 379 -11.25 -2.73 -7.66
CA VAL A 379 -9.78 -2.64 -7.60
C VAL A 379 -9.20 -3.97 -7.13
N TYR A 380 -9.73 -4.51 -6.03
CA TYR A 380 -9.29 -5.79 -5.47
C TYR A 380 -9.60 -6.97 -6.39
N GLU A 381 -10.72 -6.95 -7.10
CA GLU A 381 -11.07 -7.93 -8.11
C GLU A 381 -10.09 -7.93 -9.29
N ARG A 382 -9.76 -6.74 -9.81
CA ARG A 382 -8.74 -6.60 -10.86
C ARG A 382 -7.36 -7.09 -10.41
N ILE A 383 -6.96 -6.77 -9.18
CA ILE A 383 -5.71 -7.28 -8.60
C ILE A 383 -5.78 -8.80 -8.50
N SER A 384 -6.86 -9.36 -7.94
CA SER A 384 -7.08 -10.81 -7.79
C SER A 384 -6.95 -11.53 -9.13
N ASP A 385 -7.60 -11.03 -10.18
CA ASP A 385 -7.53 -11.58 -11.53
C ASP A 385 -6.09 -11.64 -12.07
N ILE A 386 -5.28 -10.60 -11.81
CA ILE A 386 -3.87 -10.56 -12.22
C ILE A 386 -3.05 -11.56 -11.41
N LEU A 387 -3.19 -11.56 -10.07
CA LEU A 387 -2.37 -12.37 -9.18
C LEU A 387 -2.56 -13.87 -9.43
N PHE A 388 -3.79 -14.29 -9.65
CA PHE A 388 -4.12 -15.70 -9.88
C PHE A 388 -3.96 -16.16 -11.33
N ALA A 389 -3.57 -15.25 -12.24
CA ALA A 389 -3.16 -15.56 -13.60
C ALA A 389 -1.62 -15.72 -13.74
N LEU A 390 -0.83 -15.37 -12.71
CA LEU A 390 0.61 -15.65 -12.61
C LEU A 390 0.90 -17.14 -12.46
#